data_AF-A0A1H3KB93-F1
#
_entry.id   AF-A0A1H3KB93-F1
#
_cell.length_a   1.000
_cell.length_b   1.000
_cell.length_c   1.000
_cell.angle_alpha   90.00
_cell.angle_beta   90.00
_cell.angle_gamma   90.00
#
_symmetry.space_group_name_H-M   'P 1'
#
loop_
_entity.id
_entity.type
_entity.pdbx_description
1 polymer ?
#
loop_
_entity_poly.entity_id
_entity_poly.type
_entity_poly.pdbx_seq_one_letter_code
_entity_poly.pdbx_strand_id
1 'polypeptide(L)' 'MGRADEARLVADMIELTRQYGRYGYRRIAALLRDAGWQVNDKRVERLWRREG' A
#
# COMPACT_ATOMS: atom_id res chain seq x y z
N MET A 1 -12.52 -1.65 14.92
CA MET A 1 -11.66 -2.53 14.10
C MET A 1 -11.26 -1.73 12.85
N GLY A 2 -10.05 -1.17 12.77
CA GLY A 2 -9.71 -0.32 11.61
C GLY A 2 -8.28 0.24 11.63
N ARG A 3 -7.66 0.41 12.80
CA ARG A 3 -6.22 0.71 12.91
C ARG A 3 -5.32 -0.51 12.68
N ALA A 4 -5.77 -1.70 13.08
CA ALA A 4 -5.00 -2.93 12.88
C ALA A 4 -4.90 -3.28 11.39
N ASP A 5 -6.00 -3.12 10.65
CA ASP A 5 -6.05 -3.29 9.21
C ASP A 5 -5.20 -2.25 8.49
N GLU A 6 -5.17 -1.01 8.99
CA GLU A 6 -4.31 0.04 8.45
C GLU A 6 -2.82 -0.23 8.70
N ALA A 7 -2.45 -0.67 9.90
CA ALA A 7 -1.05 -1.03 10.19
C ALA A 7 -0.57 -2.21 9.33
N ARG A 8 -1.42 -3.23 9.12
CA ARG A 8 -1.11 -4.35 8.22
C ARG A 8 -1.01 -3.91 6.77
N LEU A 9 -1.90 -3.02 6.33
CA LEU A 9 -1.84 -2.44 5.00
C LEU A 9 -0.53 -1.69 4.76
N VAL A 10 -0.11 -0.88 5.74
CA VAL A 10 1.15 -0.13 5.64
C VAL A 10 2.35 -1.08 5.64
N ALA A 11 2.34 -2.12 6.48
CA ALA A 11 3.37 -3.14 6.47
C ALA A 11 3.48 -3.86 5.12
N ASP A 12 2.35 -4.36 4.58
CA ASP A 12 2.30 -4.99 3.24
C ASP A 12 2.77 -4.01 2.16
N MET A 13 2.34 -2.75 2.22
CA MET A 13 2.74 -1.72 1.27
C MET A 13 4.25 -1.44 1.32
N ILE A 14 4.85 -1.35 2.51
CA ILE A 14 6.30 -1.15 2.70
C ILE A 14 7.07 -2.37 2.21
N GLU A 15 6.59 -3.57 2.52
CA GLU A 15 7.23 -4.81 2.08
C GLU A 15 7.19 -4.95 0.55
N LEU A 16 6.03 -4.67 -0.06
CA LEU A 16 5.86 -4.59 -1.51
C LEU A 16 6.73 -3.48 -2.11
N THR A 17 6.85 -2.33 -1.47
CA THR A 17 7.73 -1.24 -1.93
C THR A 17 9.19 -1.66 -1.89
N ARG A 18 9.62 -2.41 -0.87
CA ARG A 18 10.98 -2.94 -0.77
C ARG A 18 11.26 -4.02 -1.82
N GLN A 19 10.32 -4.95 -2.02
CA GLN A 19 10.48 -6.04 -3.00
C GLN A 19 10.38 -5.53 -4.45
N TYR A 20 9.50 -4.56 -4.70
CA TYR A 20 9.17 -4.07 -6.03
C TYR A 20 9.66 -2.64 -6.28
N GLY A 21 10.58 -2.07 -5.49
CA GLY A 21 10.96 -0.64 -5.49
C GLY A 21 11.47 -0.04 -6.82
N ARG A 22 11.63 -0.87 -7.85
CA ARG A 22 11.85 -0.44 -9.24
C ARG A 22 10.54 -0.10 -9.99
N TYR A 23 9.42 -0.55 -9.47
CA TYR A 23 8.06 -0.39 -9.97
C TYR A 23 7.29 0.57 -9.06
N GLY A 24 6.80 1.68 -9.61
CA GLY A 24 6.10 2.70 -8.84
C GLY A 24 4.81 2.22 -8.18
N TYR A 25 4.20 3.12 -7.38
CA TYR A 25 3.00 2.86 -6.56
C TYR A 25 1.81 2.22 -7.31
N ARG A 26 1.72 2.35 -8.64
CA ARG A 26 0.69 1.70 -9.48
C ARG A 26 0.74 0.17 -9.41
N ARG A 27 1.93 -0.43 -9.37
CA ARG A 27 2.08 -1.90 -9.29
C ARG A 27 1.69 -2.39 -7.90
N ILE A 28 2.09 -1.64 -6.88
CA ILE A 28 1.76 -1.91 -5.47
C ILE A 28 0.24 -1.82 -5.26
N ALA A 29 -0.41 -0.79 -5.82
CA ALA A 29 -1.86 -0.64 -5.76
C ALA A 29 -2.61 -1.81 -6.41
N ALA A 30 -2.07 -2.36 -7.50
CA ALA A 30 -2.64 -3.56 -8.14
C ALA A 30 -2.46 -4.82 -7.28
N LEU A 31 -1.27 -5.03 -6.71
CA LEU A 31 -0.99 -6.18 -5.84
C LEU A 31 -1.82 -6.15 -4.55
N LEU A 32 -1.99 -4.98 -3.95
CA LEU A 32 -2.84 -4.83 -2.78
C LEU A 32 -4.31 -5.13 -3.13
N ARG A 33 -4.80 -4.68 -4.30
CA ARG A 33 -6.16 -5.00 -4.77
C ARG A 33 -6.34 -6.49 -5.02
N ASP A 34 -5.35 -7.15 -5.62
CA ASP A 34 -5.34 -8.59 -5.89
C ASP A 34 -5.33 -9.42 -4.60
N ALA A 35 -4.58 -8.97 -3.59
CA ALA A 35 -4.59 -9.52 -2.24
C ALA A 35 -5.90 -9.27 -1.46
N GLY A 36 -6.91 -8.65 -2.08
CA GLY A 36 -8.22 -8.39 -1.48
C GLY A 36 -8.26 -7.15 -0.58
N TRP A 37 -7.21 -6.33 -0.56
CA TRP A 37 -7.22 -5.08 0.16
C TRP A 37 -8.10 -4.05 -0.54
N GLN A 38 -9.07 -3.48 0.17
CA GLN A 38 -9.84 -2.33 -0.27
C GLN A 38 -9.03 -1.03 -0.14
N VAL A 39 -7.93 -0.94 -0.87
CA VAL A 39 -7.16 0.29 -1.01
C VAL A 39 -7.63 1.11 -2.19
N ASN A 40 -8.02 2.33 -1.91
CA ASN A 40 -8.30 3.33 -2.92
C ASN A 40 -7.00 4.05 -3.29
N ASP A 41 -6.82 4.43 -4.56
CA ASP A 41 -5.66 5.20 -5.03
C ASP A 41 -5.41 6.45 -4.15
N LYS A 42 -6.48 7.12 -3.70
CA LYS A 42 -6.37 8.25 -2.75
C LYS A 42 -5.74 7.87 -1.40
N ARG A 43 -5.95 6.63 -0.92
CA ARG A 43 -5.39 6.15 0.35
C ARG A 43 -3.90 5.85 0.20
N VAL A 44 -3.53 5.23 -0.92
CA VAL A 44 -2.13 4.98 -1.29
C VAL A 44 -1.39 6.30 -1.45
N GLU A 45 -1.95 7.26 -2.19
CA GLU A 45 -1.37 8.59 -2.36
C GLU A 45 -1.17 9.32 -1.02
N ARG A 46 -2.16 9.25 -0.11
CA ARG A 46 -2.07 9.89 1.22
C ARG A 46 -1.01 9.25 2.11
N LEU A 47 -0.85 7.93 2.05
CA LEU A 47 0.21 7.20 2.76
C LEU A 47 1.59 7.50 2.17
N TRP A 48 1.69 7.52 0.85
CA TRP A 48 2.93 7.84 0.14
C TRP A 48 3.41 9.26 0.42
N ARG A 49 2.49 10.23 0.55
CA ARG A 49 2.80 11.61 0.92
C ARG A 49 3.17 11.80 2.40
N ARG A 50 2.90 10.81 3.25
CA ARG A 50 3.22 10.82 4.69
C ARG A 50 4.56 10.14 5.00
N GLU A 51 4.95 9.14 4.21
CA GLU A 51 6.22 8.42 4.32
C GLU A 51 7.33 8.98 3.41
N GLY A 52 6.99 9.83 2.45
CA GLY A 52 7.93 10.55 1.58
C GLY A 52 8.49 11.81 2.22
#